data_AF-A0A7J0GAF4-F1
#
_entry.id   AF-A0A7J0GAF4-F1
#
_cell.length_a   1.000
_cell.length_b   1.000
_cell.length_c   1.000
_cell.angle_alpha   90.00
_cell.angle_beta   90.00
_cell.angle_gamma   90.00
#
_symmetry.space_group_name_H-M   'P 1'
#
loop_
_entity.id
_entity.type
_entity.pdbx_description
1 polymer ?
#
loop_
_entity_poly.entity_id
_entity_poly.type
_entity_poly.pdbx_seq_one_letter_code
_entity_poly.pdbx_strand_id
1 'polypeptide(L)'
;MQRSGKRKQPQTQPSPPLKSVKTTAAAEPYPHHRRPTPDECRALRDDLLALHGFPKEFAIYRSQRLNGLAHTPAKSEPSDGEDYGGSSDRRESVLDGLVGTILSQNTTDSNSRRAFASLKSAFPTWEHVGMLLIWLDVVW
;
A
#
# COMPACT_ATOMS: atom_id res chain seq x y z
N MET A 1 -10.06 8.12 48.41
CA MET A 1 -8.81 8.90 48.55
C MET A 1 -8.19 9.08 47.18
N GLN A 2 -8.28 10.28 46.62
CA GLN A 2 -7.78 10.61 45.27
C GLN A 2 -6.32 11.07 45.36
N ARG A 3 -5.43 10.51 44.54
CA ARG A 3 -4.04 10.97 44.39
C ARG A 3 -3.94 11.82 43.13
N SER A 4 -3.91 13.13 43.33
CA SER A 4 -3.74 14.15 42.29
C SER A 4 -2.27 14.27 41.89
N GLY A 5 -1.91 13.72 40.72
CA GLY A 5 -0.58 13.89 40.12
C GLY A 5 -0.53 15.15 39.24
N LYS A 6 0.19 16.18 39.69
CA LYS A 6 0.52 17.40 38.93
C LYS A 6 1.34 17.06 37.68
N ARG A 7 0.74 17.18 36.49
CA ARG A 7 1.45 17.17 35.21
C ARG A 7 1.90 18.59 34.86
N LYS A 8 3.21 18.81 34.75
CA LYS A 8 3.82 20.07 34.27
C LYS A 8 3.51 20.25 32.78
N GLN A 9 2.97 21.41 32.41
CA GLN A 9 2.79 21.83 31.03
C GLN A 9 4.15 22.22 30.43
N PRO A 10 4.51 21.75 29.22
CA PRO A 10 5.51 22.40 28.39
C PRO A 10 4.90 23.66 27.77
N GLN A 11 5.64 24.75 27.87
CA GLN A 11 5.30 26.09 27.41
C GLN A 11 5.32 26.14 25.88
N THR A 12 4.14 26.14 25.23
CA THR A 12 4.03 26.29 23.77
C THR A 12 4.25 27.76 23.41
N GLN A 13 5.38 28.07 22.78
CA GLN A 13 5.60 29.38 22.18
C GLN A 13 4.70 29.56 20.94
N PRO A 14 4.21 30.78 20.66
CA PRO A 14 3.36 31.04 19.51
C PRO A 14 4.15 30.90 18.20
N SER A 15 3.73 29.96 17.34
CA SER A 15 4.19 29.82 15.97
C SER A 15 3.82 31.05 15.14
N PRO A 16 4.72 31.60 14.30
CA PRO A 16 4.39 32.71 13.41
C PRO A 16 3.42 32.27 12.30
N PRO A 17 2.62 33.20 11.75
CA PRO A 17 1.53 32.86 10.85
C PRO A 17 2.04 32.27 9.53
N LEU A 18 1.35 31.22 9.08
CA LEU A 18 1.46 30.62 7.75
C LEU A 18 1.23 31.69 6.68
N LYS A 19 2.33 32.20 6.11
CA LYS A 19 2.24 33.04 4.92
C LYS A 19 1.87 32.15 3.74
N SER A 20 0.66 32.35 3.25
CA SER A 20 0.12 31.82 1.99
C SER A 20 1.17 31.95 0.88
N VAL A 21 1.69 30.80 0.43
CA VAL A 21 2.63 30.74 -0.69
C VAL A 21 1.84 31.00 -1.96
N LYS A 22 1.97 32.22 -2.49
CA LYS A 22 1.61 32.55 -3.86
C LYS A 22 2.29 31.56 -4.80
N THR A 23 1.48 30.83 -5.56
CA THR A 23 1.89 29.96 -6.68
C THR A 23 2.56 30.81 -7.75
N THR A 24 3.85 31.09 -7.56
CA THR A 24 4.74 31.35 -8.69
C THR A 24 4.92 30.00 -9.39
N ALA A 25 4.82 29.95 -10.71
CA ALA A 25 5.17 28.77 -11.49
C ALA A 25 6.62 28.41 -11.15
N ALA A 26 6.77 27.49 -10.20
CA ALA A 26 8.03 27.27 -9.52
C ALA A 26 8.99 26.62 -10.51
N ALA A 27 10.18 27.19 -10.61
CA ALA A 27 11.34 26.49 -11.13
C ALA A 27 11.35 25.06 -10.55
N GLU A 28 11.77 24.08 -11.35
CA GLU A 28 11.87 22.66 -10.96
C GLU A 28 12.39 22.58 -9.52
N PRO A 29 11.77 21.80 -8.60
CA PRO A 29 12.05 21.86 -7.16
C PRO A 29 13.53 21.76 -6.78
N TYR A 30 14.31 21.19 -7.69
CA TYR A 30 15.74 21.01 -7.61
C TYR A 30 16.42 21.53 -8.90
N PRO A 31 16.48 22.85 -9.11
CA PRO A 31 16.85 23.44 -10.41
C PRO A 31 18.33 23.24 -10.77
N HIS A 32 19.16 22.90 -9.78
CA HIS A 32 20.59 22.59 -9.96
C HIS A 32 20.90 21.09 -9.91
N HIS A 33 19.90 20.22 -9.66
CA HIS A 33 20.13 18.78 -9.61
C HIS A 33 20.01 18.20 -11.01
N ARG A 34 21.08 17.56 -11.48
CA ARG A 34 21.02 16.81 -12.73
C ARG A 34 20.13 15.58 -12.54
N ARG A 35 19.38 15.23 -13.58
CA ARG A 35 18.69 13.93 -13.61
C ARG A 35 19.71 12.80 -13.62
N PRO A 36 19.47 11.69 -12.92
CA PRO A 36 20.38 10.56 -12.91
C PRO A 36 20.52 9.95 -14.31
N THR A 37 21.72 9.48 -14.62
CA THR A 37 21.99 8.72 -15.83
C THR A 37 21.33 7.35 -15.80
N PRO A 38 21.09 6.70 -16.95
CA PRO A 38 20.55 5.35 -16.98
C PRO A 38 21.40 4.31 -16.22
N ASP A 39 22.74 4.47 -16.22
CA ASP A 39 23.66 3.61 -15.48
C ASP A 39 23.52 3.79 -13.97
N GLU A 40 23.42 5.04 -13.49
CA GLU A 40 23.17 5.34 -12.08
C GLU A 40 21.83 4.75 -11.60
N CYS A 41 20.77 4.85 -12.42
CA CYS A 41 19.47 4.24 -12.11
C CYS A 41 19.55 2.70 -11.99
N ARG A 42 20.36 2.05 -12.84
CA ARG A 42 20.57 0.60 -12.79
C ARG A 42 21.35 0.18 -11.55
N ALA A 43 22.45 0.88 -11.26
CA ALA A 43 23.26 0.62 -10.08
C ALA A 43 22.42 0.74 -8.79
N LEU A 44 21.67 1.84 -8.66
CA LEU A 44 20.80 2.07 -7.50
C LEU A 44 19.73 0.99 -7.35
N ARG A 45 19.14 0.52 -8.45
CA ARG A 45 18.19 -0.60 -8.42
C ARG A 45 18.86 -1.88 -7.88
N ASP A 46 20.05 -2.20 -8.37
CA ASP A 46 20.75 -3.43 -8.01
C ASP A 46 21.23 -3.38 -6.55
N ASP A 47 21.68 -2.21 -6.08
CA ASP A 47 22.04 -1.96 -4.67
C ASP A 47 20.82 -2.10 -3.74
N LEU A 48 19.67 -1.52 -4.10
CA LEU A 48 18.44 -1.66 -3.33
C LEU A 48 17.96 -3.11 -3.28
N LEU A 49 18.07 -3.85 -4.39
CA LEU A 49 17.74 -5.27 -4.43
C LEU A 49 18.69 -6.10 -3.57
N ALA A 50 19.99 -5.79 -3.55
CA ALA A 50 20.95 -6.47 -2.70
C ALA A 50 20.69 -6.21 -1.22
N LEU A 51 20.31 -4.98 -0.86
CA LEU A 51 20.05 -4.58 0.53
C LEU A 51 18.72 -5.11 1.07
N HIS A 52 17.65 -5.03 0.28
CA HIS A 52 16.29 -5.35 0.73
C HIS A 52 15.82 -6.75 0.31
N GLY A 53 16.50 -7.38 -0.66
CA GLY A 53 16.05 -8.61 -1.29
C GLY A 53 14.83 -8.39 -2.19
N PHE A 54 14.39 -9.47 -2.83
CA PHE A 54 13.13 -9.44 -3.58
C PHE A 54 11.96 -9.61 -2.59
N PRO A 55 10.92 -8.74 -2.64
CA PRO A 55 9.81 -8.85 -1.71
C PRO A 55 9.07 -10.18 -1.91
N LYS A 56 8.88 -10.91 -0.81
CA LYS A 56 8.35 -12.29 -0.81
C LYS A 56 6.89 -12.32 -1.29
N GLU A 57 6.16 -11.24 -1.04
CA GLU A 57 4.77 -11.02 -1.47
C GLU A 57 4.64 -11.15 -3.00
N PHE A 58 5.71 -10.82 -3.75
CA PHE A 58 5.71 -10.94 -5.21
C PHE A 58 6.07 -12.33 -5.75
N ALA A 59 6.45 -13.28 -4.89
CA ALA A 59 6.82 -14.64 -5.32
C ALA A 59 5.65 -15.36 -6.02
N ILE A 60 4.43 -15.15 -5.53
CA ILE A 60 3.20 -15.72 -6.08
C ILE A 60 2.95 -15.21 -7.51
N TYR A 61 3.15 -13.91 -7.76
CA TYR A 61 2.97 -13.34 -9.10
C TYR A 61 4.05 -13.81 -10.08
N ARG A 62 5.28 -14.00 -9.59
CA ARG A 62 6.37 -14.56 -10.40
C ARG A 62 6.05 -16.00 -10.83
N SER A 63 5.59 -16.85 -9.92
CA SER A 63 5.22 -18.23 -10.24
C SER A 63 4.02 -18.28 -11.18
N GLN A 64 2.99 -17.44 -10.97
CA GLN A 64 1.83 -17.36 -11.86
C GLN A 64 2.23 -16.95 -13.29
N ARG A 65 3.13 -15.96 -13.46
CA ARG A 65 3.60 -15.55 -14.79
C ARG A 65 4.39 -16.66 -15.48
N LEU A 66 5.25 -17.36 -14.76
CA LEU A 66 6.01 -18.50 -15.30
C LEU A 66 5.06 -19.66 -15.68
N ASN A 67 4.09 -19.98 -14.83
CA ASN A 67 3.08 -21.00 -15.10
C ASN A 67 2.15 -20.61 -16.27
N GLY A 68 1.81 -19.33 -16.42
CA GLY A 68 1.02 -18.82 -17.54
C GLY A 68 1.76 -18.81 -18.88
N LEU A 69 3.10 -18.72 -18.88
CA LEU A 69 3.93 -18.99 -20.06
C LEU A 69 4.15 -20.50 -20.27
N ALA A 70 4.09 -21.30 -19.20
CA ALA A 70 4.31 -22.75 -19.20
C ALA A 70 2.99 -23.54 -19.18
N HIS A 71 2.02 -23.19 -20.03
CA HIS A 71 0.95 -24.13 -20.41
C HIS A 71 1.51 -25.27 -21.28
N THR A 72 2.47 -26.01 -20.74
CA THR A 72 2.78 -27.41 -21.02
C THR A 72 2.78 -28.12 -19.66
N PRO A 73 2.11 -29.28 -19.52
CA PRO A 73 1.84 -29.86 -18.22
C PRO A 73 3.11 -30.53 -17.68
N ALA A 74 3.80 -29.90 -16.74
CA ALA A 74 4.89 -30.55 -16.02
C ALA A 74 4.80 -30.28 -14.52
N LYS A 75 4.25 -31.31 -13.84
CA LYS A 75 4.41 -31.72 -12.44
C LYS A 75 4.87 -30.66 -11.43
N SER A 76 3.93 -30.30 -10.56
CA SER A 76 4.17 -29.70 -9.24
C SER A 76 4.88 -30.69 -8.32
N GLU A 77 6.09 -30.35 -7.89
CA GLU A 77 6.69 -30.90 -6.66
C GLU A 77 6.35 -29.97 -5.48
N PRO A 78 6.07 -30.51 -4.28
CA PRO A 78 5.73 -29.71 -3.10
C PRO A 78 7.00 -29.18 -2.45
N SER A 79 7.15 -27.85 -2.37
CA SER A 79 8.24 -27.22 -1.63
C SER A 79 7.70 -26.72 -0.29
N ASP A 80 8.17 -27.35 0.78
CA ASP A 80 7.93 -26.98 2.17
C ASP A 80 8.43 -25.56 2.44
N GLY A 81 7.52 -24.66 2.82
CA GLY A 81 7.84 -23.26 3.07
C GLY A 81 6.74 -22.57 3.86
N GLU A 82 6.82 -22.71 5.19
CA GLU A 82 6.27 -21.87 6.27
C GLU A 82 5.15 -20.87 5.89
N ASP A 83 3.94 -21.22 6.34
CA ASP A 83 2.68 -20.48 6.30
C ASP A 83 2.79 -19.07 6.94
N TYR A 84 3.07 -18.06 6.11
CA TYR A 84 2.74 -16.67 6.43
C TYR A 84 1.40 -16.31 5.79
N GLY A 85 0.31 -16.82 6.39
CA GLY A 85 -0.91 -16.07 6.63
C GLY A 85 -1.61 -15.50 5.40
N GLY A 86 -2.40 -16.33 4.74
CA GLY A 86 -3.49 -15.83 3.90
C GLY A 86 -3.93 -16.80 2.83
N SER A 87 -4.82 -17.72 3.20
CA SER A 87 -5.67 -18.44 2.25
C SER A 87 -6.32 -17.48 1.24
N SER A 88 -5.79 -17.40 0.03
CA SER A 88 -6.57 -17.04 -1.15
C SER A 88 -6.09 -17.83 -2.36
N ASP A 89 -6.66 -19.02 -2.52
CA ASP A 89 -6.94 -19.65 -3.82
C ASP A 89 -7.89 -18.78 -4.70
N ARG A 90 -8.01 -17.49 -4.38
CA ARG A 90 -8.81 -16.49 -5.06
C ARG A 90 -7.82 -15.49 -5.62
N ARG A 91 -7.60 -15.58 -6.93
CA ARG A 91 -6.89 -14.56 -7.72
C ARG A 91 -7.36 -13.19 -7.24
N GLU A 92 -6.44 -12.36 -6.76
CA GLU A 92 -6.74 -10.98 -6.40
C GLU A 92 -7.32 -10.28 -7.63
N SER A 93 -8.51 -9.70 -7.49
CA SER A 93 -9.13 -8.95 -8.57
C SER A 93 -8.48 -7.57 -8.70
N VAL A 94 -8.57 -6.96 -9.88
CA VAL A 94 -8.11 -5.56 -10.09
C VAL A 94 -8.79 -4.60 -9.10
N LEU A 95 -10.05 -4.88 -8.75
CA LEU A 95 -10.78 -4.10 -7.74
C LEU A 95 -10.22 -4.28 -6.33
N ASP A 96 -9.76 -5.48 -5.95
CA ASP A 96 -9.09 -5.71 -4.68
C ASP A 96 -7.83 -4.82 -4.57
N GLY A 97 -7.01 -4.78 -5.63
CA GLY A 97 -5.82 -3.93 -5.70
C GLY A 97 -6.13 -2.43 -5.68
N LEU A 98 -7.17 -1.99 -6.41
CA LEU A 98 -7.60 -0.59 -6.42
C LEU A 98 -8.06 -0.14 -5.03
N VAL A 99 -8.95 -0.92 -4.39
CA VAL A 99 -9.45 -0.60 -3.05
C VAL A 99 -8.34 -0.64 -2.02
N GLY A 100 -7.43 -1.62 -2.08
CA GLY A 100 -6.23 -1.65 -1.24
C GLY A 100 -5.36 -0.41 -1.40
N THR A 101 -5.17 0.07 -2.63
CA THR A 101 -4.42 1.30 -2.92
C THR A 101 -5.09 2.52 -2.30
N ILE A 102 -6.42 2.65 -2.42
CA ILE A 102 -7.18 3.76 -1.80
C ILE A 102 -7.04 3.73 -0.28
N LEU A 103 -7.18 2.56 0.34
CA LEU A 103 -7.06 2.40 1.81
C LEU A 103 -5.64 2.65 2.33
N SER A 104 -4.62 2.58 1.47
CA SER A 104 -3.22 2.85 1.85
C SER A 104 -2.91 4.35 1.97
N GLN A 105 -3.73 5.21 1.35
CA GLN A 105 -3.46 6.64 1.30
C GLN A 105 -3.45 7.24 2.71
N ASN A 106 -2.39 8.00 3.02
CA ASN A 106 -2.21 8.66 4.32
C ASN A 106 -2.41 7.74 5.54
N THR A 107 -2.16 6.44 5.37
CA THR A 107 -2.49 5.39 6.33
C THR A 107 -1.27 4.47 6.54
N THR A 108 -1.21 3.78 7.68
CA THR A 108 -0.18 2.77 7.94
C THR A 108 -0.56 1.41 7.39
N ASP A 109 0.44 0.61 7.04
CA ASP A 109 0.24 -0.75 6.50
C ASP A 109 -0.60 -1.67 7.42
N SER A 110 -0.42 -1.60 8.73
CA SER A 110 -1.25 -2.36 9.68
C SER A 110 -2.73 -1.93 9.67
N ASN A 111 -3.00 -0.63 9.46
CA ASN A 111 -4.35 -0.11 9.43
C ASN A 111 -5.04 -0.41 8.09
N SER A 112 -4.35 -0.24 6.97
CA SER A 112 -4.89 -0.57 5.64
C SER A 112 -5.20 -2.05 5.53
N ARG A 113 -4.31 -2.95 6.00
CA ARG A 113 -4.56 -4.40 6.04
C ARG A 113 -5.78 -4.77 6.89
N ARG A 114 -5.91 -4.19 8.08
CA ARG A 114 -7.07 -4.40 8.94
C ARG A 114 -8.37 -3.92 8.27
N ALA A 115 -8.35 -2.71 7.70
CA ALA A 115 -9.52 -2.13 7.04
C ALA A 115 -9.96 -2.98 5.83
N PHE A 116 -8.99 -3.42 5.01
CA PHE A 116 -9.26 -4.29 3.87
C PHE A 116 -9.85 -5.64 4.29
N ALA A 117 -9.27 -6.28 5.32
CA ALA A 117 -9.81 -7.54 5.86
C ALA A 117 -11.25 -7.37 6.39
N SER A 118 -11.51 -6.30 7.14
CA SER A 118 -12.87 -5.97 7.62
C SER A 118 -13.84 -5.77 6.45
N LEU A 119 -13.41 -5.07 5.40
CA LEU A 119 -14.23 -4.81 4.21
C LEU A 119 -14.57 -6.10 3.47
N LYS A 120 -13.60 -6.99 3.26
CA LYS A 120 -13.83 -8.30 2.64
C LYS A 120 -14.69 -9.23 3.50
N SER A 121 -14.62 -9.11 4.82
CA SER A 121 -15.49 -9.84 5.74
C SER A 121 -16.94 -9.35 5.68
N ALA A 122 -17.15 -8.04 5.55
CA ALA A 122 -18.49 -7.45 5.44
C ALA A 122 -19.09 -7.61 4.03
N PHE A 123 -18.24 -7.53 3.01
CA PHE A 123 -18.61 -7.61 1.59
C PHE A 123 -17.72 -8.64 0.87
N PRO A 124 -18.09 -9.94 0.91
CA PRO A 124 -17.30 -11.00 0.28
C PRO A 124 -17.11 -10.80 -1.23
N THR A 125 -18.07 -10.14 -1.90
CA THR A 125 -17.97 -9.74 -3.31
C THR A 125 -18.25 -8.25 -3.46
N TRP A 126 -17.60 -7.63 -4.45
CA TRP A 126 -17.74 -6.20 -4.74
C TRP A 126 -19.15 -5.79 -5.22
N GLU A 127 -19.94 -6.74 -5.72
CA GLU A 127 -21.36 -6.54 -6.09
C GLU A 127 -22.19 -6.00 -4.92
N HIS A 128 -21.92 -6.44 -3.69
CA HIS A 128 -22.64 -5.99 -2.50
C HIS A 128 -22.37 -4.52 -2.16
N VAL A 129 -21.19 -4.00 -2.52
CA VAL A 129 -20.82 -2.60 -2.29
C VAL A 129 -21.53 -1.69 -3.29
N GLY A 130 -21.57 -2.09 -4.57
CA GLY A 130 -22.29 -1.36 -5.62
C GLY A 130 -23.79 -1.30 -5.36
N MET A 131 -24.38 -2.40 -4.88
CA MET A 131 -25.80 -2.42 -4.48
C MET A 131 -26.10 -1.44 -3.33
N LEU A 132 -25.25 -1.36 -2.30
CA LEU A 132 -25.45 -0.43 -1.18
C LEU A 132 -25.45 1.04 -1.62
N LEU A 133 -24.57 1.41 -2.57
CA LEU A 133 -24.49 2.77 -3.13
C LEU A 133 -25.75 3.12 -3.93
N ILE A 134 -26.22 2.20 -4.77
CA ILE A 134 -27.46 2.41 -5.55
C ILE A 134 -28.68 2.54 -4.63
N TRP A 135 -28.74 1.81 -3.52
CA TRP A 135 -29.84 1.94 -2.55
C TRP A 135 -29.81 3.27 -1.78
N LEU A 136 -28.63 3.85 -1.52
CA LEU A 136 -28.51 5.15 -0.86
C LEU A 136 -28.84 6.32 -1.81
N ASP A 137 -28.51 6.19 -3.09
CA ASP A 137 -28.81 7.21 -4.11
C ASP A 137 -30.29 7.23 -4.54
N VAL A 138 -31.07 6.16 -4.28
CA VAL A 138 -32.51 6.08 -4.58
C VAL A 138 -33.39 6.52 -3.39
N VAL A 139 -32.80 6.65 -2.19
CA VAL A 139 -33.52 6.99 -0.94
C VAL A 139 -33.22 8.43 -0.47
N TRP A 140 -32.53 9.24 -1.27
CA TRP A 140 -32.34 10.68 -1.03
C TRP A 140 -32.72 11.53 -2.25
#